data_AF-A0A523UIN1-F1
#
_entry.id   AF-A0A523UIN1-F1
#
_cell.length_a   1.000
_cell.length_b   1.000
_cell.length_c   1.000
_cell.angle_alpha   90.00
_cell.angle_beta   90.00
_cell.angle_gamma   90.00
#
_symmetry.space_group_name_H-M   'P 1'
#
loop_
_entity.id
_entity.type
_entity.pdbx_description
1 polymer ?
#
loop_
_entity_poly.entity_id
_entity_poly.type
_entity_poly.pdbx_seq_one_letter_code
_entity_poly.pdbx_strand_id
1 'polypeptide(L)'
;MHFKCVTCGIEFATIEQLASHKKQHQAGPRSSPGVICLGCGKSIPLEPSKANYSGPLTCPNCRRTMTVVIENGEVAVARLG
;
A
#
# COMPACT_ATOMS: atom_id res chain seq x y z
N MET A 1 -30.97 -11.56 -9.94
CA MET A 1 -30.12 -10.38 -9.73
C MET A 1 -28.76 -10.87 -9.27
N HIS A 2 -27.69 -10.46 -9.96
CA HIS A 2 -26.31 -10.77 -9.60
C HIS A 2 -25.64 -9.48 -9.13
N PHE A 3 -24.87 -9.56 -8.05
CA PHE A 3 -24.26 -8.42 -7.40
C PHE A 3 -22.78 -8.40 -7.74
N LYS A 4 -22.34 -7.40 -8.51
CA LYS A 4 -20.95 -7.29 -8.96
C LYS A 4 -20.16 -6.32 -8.10
N CYS A 5 -18.98 -6.73 -7.65
CA CYS A 5 -18.04 -5.83 -7.00
C CYS A 5 -17.40 -4.91 -8.04
N VAL A 6 -17.57 -3.59 -7.89
CA VAL A 6 -16.97 -2.60 -8.81
C VAL A 6 -15.44 -2.52 -8.69
N THR A 7 -14.88 -2.95 -7.55
CA THR A 7 -13.45 -2.87 -7.27
C THR A 7 -12.64 -3.97 -7.95
N CYS A 8 -13.18 -5.19 -8.04
CA CYS A 8 -12.47 -6.36 -8.58
C CYS A 8 -13.26 -7.16 -9.62
N GLY A 9 -14.51 -6.80 -9.87
CA GLY A 9 -15.34 -7.43 -10.91
C GLY A 9 -15.98 -8.77 -10.53
N ILE A 10 -15.78 -9.28 -9.31
CA ILE A 10 -16.36 -10.57 -8.87
C ILE A 10 -17.87 -10.45 -8.71
N GLU A 11 -18.60 -11.49 -9.13
CA GLU A 11 -20.05 -11.57 -9.04
C GLU A 11 -20.50 -12.48 -7.89
N PHE A 12 -21.55 -12.04 -7.20
CA PHE A 12 -22.13 -12.71 -6.06
C PHE A 12 -23.63 -12.92 -6.25
N ALA A 13 -24.13 -14.04 -5.71
CA ALA A 13 -25.55 -14.38 -5.79
C ALA A 13 -26.44 -13.54 -4.87
N THR A 14 -25.89 -12.97 -3.79
CA THR A 14 -26.64 -12.20 -2.79
C THR A 14 -25.90 -10.92 -2.38
N ILE A 15 -26.66 -9.96 -1.85
CA ILE A 15 -26.12 -8.68 -1.36
C ILE A 15 -25.26 -8.86 -0.10
N GLU A 16 -25.58 -9.82 0.77
CA GLU A 16 -24.79 -10.13 1.97
C GLU A 16 -23.40 -10.66 1.62
N GLN A 17 -23.30 -11.50 0.59
CA GLN A 17 -22.02 -11.99 0.08
C GLN A 17 -21.17 -10.85 -0.50
N LEU A 18 -21.78 -9.95 -1.29
CA LEU A 18 -21.11 -8.74 -1.75
C LEU A 18 -20.69 -7.84 -0.57
N ALA A 19 -21.54 -7.65 0.43
CA ALA A 19 -21.24 -6.81 1.59
C ALA A 19 -20.08 -7.35 2.43
N SER A 20 -20.03 -8.67 2.68
CA SER A 20 -18.92 -9.31 3.38
C SER A 20 -17.63 -9.25 2.55
N HIS A 21 -17.72 -9.50 1.24
CA HIS A 21 -16.59 -9.36 0.32
C HIS A 21 -16.05 -7.92 0.28
N LYS A 22 -16.90 -6.89 0.27
CA LYS A 22 -16.48 -5.48 0.32
C LYS A 22 -15.68 -5.15 1.58
N LYS A 23 -15.92 -5.84 2.71
CA LYS A 23 -15.10 -5.67 3.92
C LYS A 23 -13.67 -6.15 3.69
N GLN A 24 -13.42 -7.12 2.81
CA GLN A 24 -12.06 -7.52 2.44
C GLN A 24 -11.35 -6.44 1.60
N HIS A 25 -12.07 -5.59 0.88
CA HIS A 25 -11.47 -4.39 0.27
C HIS A 25 -11.18 -3.29 1.29
N GLN A 26 -11.93 -3.25 2.40
CA GLN A 26 -11.67 -2.33 3.51
C GLN A 26 -10.59 -2.84 4.49
N ALA A 27 -10.41 -4.17 4.57
CA ALA A 27 -9.42 -4.86 5.39
C ALA A 27 -8.14 -5.22 4.61
N GLY A 28 -8.20 -5.25 3.28
CA GLY A 28 -7.03 -5.18 2.41
C GLY A 28 -6.37 -3.82 2.59
N PRO A 29 -5.02 -3.74 2.54
CA PRO A 29 -4.24 -2.63 3.07
C PRO A 29 -4.77 -1.32 2.52
N ARG A 30 -5.52 -0.61 3.37
CA ARG A 30 -6.05 0.71 3.16
C ARG A 30 -4.85 1.61 2.94
N SER A 31 -4.42 1.77 1.69
CA SER A 31 -3.21 2.50 1.31
C SER A 31 -2.03 2.16 2.22
N SER A 32 -1.44 0.96 2.06
CA SER A 32 -0.14 0.71 2.70
C SER A 32 0.75 1.92 2.40
N PRO A 33 1.27 2.61 3.43
CA PRO A 33 2.10 3.78 3.21
C PRO A 33 3.25 3.31 2.34
N GLY A 34 3.26 3.79 1.10
CA GLY A 34 4.19 3.33 0.09
C GLY A 34 5.23 4.42 -0.12
N VAL A 35 6.51 4.12 0.05
CA VAL A 35 7.54 5.08 -0.36
C VAL A 35 7.72 4.96 -1.85
N ILE A 36 7.63 6.06 -2.59
CA ILE A 36 8.03 6.07 -3.99
C ILE A 36 9.54 6.03 -4.07
N CYS A 37 10.07 5.01 -4.78
CA CYS A 37 11.48 4.91 -5.07
C CYS A 37 11.91 6.06 -5.99
N LEU A 38 12.73 6.98 -5.50
CA LEU A 38 13.31 8.05 -6.32
C LEU A 38 14.21 7.54 -7.47
N GLY A 39 14.73 6.32 -7.39
CA GLY A 39 15.63 5.75 -8.39
C GLY A 39 14.93 5.07 -9.58
N CYS A 40 13.71 4.56 -9.40
CA CYS A 40 12.96 3.86 -10.45
C CYS A 40 11.47 4.22 -10.53
N GLY A 41 10.98 5.12 -9.67
CA GLY A 41 9.59 5.59 -9.65
C GLY A 41 8.56 4.61 -9.10
N LYS A 42 8.97 3.41 -8.66
CA LYS A 42 8.05 2.37 -8.18
C LYS A 42 7.75 2.53 -6.70
N SER A 43 6.52 2.22 -6.30
CA SER A 43 6.11 2.17 -4.89
C SER A 43 6.78 1.00 -4.15
N ILE A 44 7.28 1.29 -2.96
CA ILE A 44 7.88 0.34 -2.03
C ILE A 44 6.87 0.18 -0.88
N PRO A 45 6.28 -1.01 -0.69
CA PRO A 45 5.33 -1.23 0.39
C PRO A 45 6.04 -1.08 1.74
N LEU A 46 5.48 -0.25 2.63
CA LEU A 46 5.89 -0.22 4.03
C LEU A 46 4.92 -1.03 4.86
N GLU A 47 5.50 -1.75 5.81
CA GLU A 47 4.74 -2.37 6.88
C GLU A 47 4.14 -1.29 7.79
N PRO A 48 2.95 -1.51 8.37
CA PRO A 48 2.34 -0.56 9.30
C PRO A 48 3.22 -0.31 10.53
N SER A 49 4.10 -1.26 10.90
CA SER A 49 5.11 -1.08 11.96
C SER A 49 6.16 0.00 11.66
N LYS A 50 6.29 0.45 10.40
CA LYS A 50 7.21 1.52 9.98
C LYS A 50 6.53 2.89 9.87
N ALA A 51 5.41 3.09 10.57
CA ALA A 51 4.72 4.38 10.63
C ALA A 51 5.61 5.50 11.20
N ASN A 52 6.59 5.18 12.06
CA ASN A 52 7.63 6.10 12.52
C ASN A 52 8.99 5.46 12.26
N TYR A 53 9.54 5.66 11.07
CA TYR A 53 10.82 5.07 10.65
C TYR A 53 11.72 6.12 10.01
N SER A 54 12.97 6.17 10.46
CA SER A 54 14.01 7.01 9.87
C SER A 54 15.22 6.14 9.59
N GLY A 55 15.62 6.02 8.31
CA GLY A 55 16.77 5.20 7.95
C GLY A 55 16.86 4.82 6.48
N PRO A 56 17.85 3.97 6.13
CA PRO A 56 18.05 3.49 4.77
C PRO A 56 16.99 2.44 4.38
N LEU A 57 16.27 2.73 3.31
CA LEU A 57 15.29 1.86 2.67
C LEU A 57 15.83 1.40 1.30
N THR A 58 15.97 0.09 1.13
CA THR A 58 16.41 -0.50 -0.14
C THR A 58 15.22 -0.85 -1.01
N CYS A 59 15.20 -0.36 -2.25
CA CYS A 59 14.16 -0.67 -3.20
C CYS A 59 14.26 -2.13 -3.70
N PRO A 60 13.21 -2.96 -3.59
CA PRO A 60 13.23 -4.34 -4.09
C PRO A 60 13.29 -4.42 -5.61
N ASN A 61 12.88 -3.37 -6.33
CA ASN A 61 12.83 -3.35 -7.79
C ASN A 61 14.16 -2.98 -8.46
N CYS A 62 14.87 -1.98 -7.93
CA CYS A 62 16.11 -1.47 -8.54
C CYS A 62 17.34 -1.63 -7.64
N ARG A 63 17.18 -2.21 -6.45
CA ARG A 63 18.25 -2.48 -5.46
C ARG A 63 19.00 -1.23 -4.97
N ARG A 64 18.50 -0.03 -5.27
CA ARG A 64 19.04 1.23 -4.73
C ARG A 64 18.58 1.46 -3.30
N THR A 65 19.50 1.96 -2.49
CA THR A 65 19.25 2.37 -1.11
C THR A 65 19.01 3.89 -1.08
N MET A 66 17.97 4.31 -0.38
CA MET A 66 17.65 5.72 -0.13
C MET A 66 17.40 5.95 1.34
N THR A 67 17.70 7.13 1.87
CA THR A 67 17.29 7.47 3.23
C THR A 67 15.86 8.01 3.19
N VAL A 68 14.99 7.46 4.03
CA VAL A 68 13.60 7.91 4.16
C VAL A 68 13.30 8.22 5.61
N VAL A 69 12.47 9.24 5.83
CA VAL A 69 11.90 9.60 7.12
C VAL A 69 10.40 9.54 6.97
N ILE A 70 9.76 8.71 7.78
CA ILE A 70 8.33 8.46 7.79
C ILE A 70 7.84 8.83 9.19
N GLU A 71 6.83 9.69 9.24
CA GLU A 71 6.20 10.17 10.48
C GLU A 71 4.69 9.91 10.39
N ASN A 72 4.12 9.23 11.39
CA ASN A 72 2.71 8.85 11.42
C ASN A 72 2.20 8.11 10.13
N GLY A 73 3.09 7.41 9.43
CA GLY A 73 2.79 6.70 8.18
C GLY A 73 2.93 7.56 6.91
N GLU A 74 3.31 8.83 7.03
CA GLU A 74 3.52 9.72 5.89
C GLU A 74 5.02 9.92 5.65
N VAL A 75 5.43 9.95 4.38
CA VAL A 75 6.85 10.14 4.03
C VAL A 75 7.19 11.63 4.14
N ALA A 76 7.88 12.02 5.21
CA ALA A 76 8.33 13.38 5.45
C ALA A 76 9.56 13.75 4.60
N VAL A 77 10.52 12.83 4.45
CA VAL A 77 11.75 13.05 3.69
C VAL A 77 12.13 11.79 2.91
N ALA A 78 12.55 11.95 1.66
CA ALA A 78 13.20 10.90 0.88
C ALA A 78 14.39 11.48 0.12
N ARG A 79 15.57 10.88 0.27
CA ARG A 79 16.78 11.27 -0.47
C ARG A 79 17.52 10.04 -1.00
N LEU A 80 17.94 10.11 -2.26
CA LEU A 80 18.93 9.18 -2.81
C LEU A 80 20.29 9.56 -2.25
N GLY A 81 21.01 8.58 -1.71
CA GLY A 81 22.41 8.73 -1.30
C GLY A 81 23.35 8.75 -2.50
#